data_AF-A0A961GXR9-F1
#
_entry.id   AF-A0A961GXR9-F1
#
_cell.length_a   1.000
_cell.length_b   1.000
_cell.length_c   1.000
_cell.angle_alpha   90.00
_cell.angle_beta   90.00
_cell.angle_gamma   90.00
#
_symmetry.space_group_name_H-M   'P 1'
#
loop_
_entity.id
_entity.type
_entity.pdbx_description
1 polymer ?
#
loop_
_entity_poly.entity_id
_entity_poly.type
_entity_poly.pdbx_seq_one_letter_code
_entity_poly.pdbx_strand_id
1 'polypeptide(L)'
;MDDLFSQADAQSTVSRQARTRILNPDLVTKRFSTEWAFVMPSAFRAALDIQLSAVVEDGKSTQAWTQGQNYDFSAGDTIYDTALAYEGCWSEALPHIRTCLQVLSARKAAPAAFTPGEVTFQALHPSNGKLTTSGTYKGTQAEFVALLRSGTWQDKNHSDL
;
A
#
# COMPACT_ATOMS: atom_id res chain seq x y z
N MET A 1 41.79 -28.81 25.22
CA MET A 1 40.69 -29.05 26.17
C MET A 1 40.15 -27.68 26.54
N ASP A 2 39.53 -26.95 25.60
CA ASP A 2 38.19 -27.21 24.98
C ASP A 2 37.17 -27.27 26.13
N ASP A 3 36.22 -26.35 26.32
CA ASP A 3 35.35 -25.59 25.41
C ASP A 3 35.10 -24.18 26.01
N LEU A 4 35.09 -23.02 25.34
CA LEU A 4 34.52 -22.55 24.06
C LEU A 4 32.99 -22.69 23.94
N PHE A 5 32.33 -21.54 24.18
CA PHE A 5 30.98 -21.16 23.77
C PHE A 5 29.77 -21.82 24.46
N SER A 6 29.15 -21.06 25.35
CA SER A 6 27.70 -21.12 25.53
C SER A 6 27.14 -19.69 25.47
N GLN A 7 27.05 -19.17 24.24
CA GLN A 7 26.15 -18.06 23.95
C GLN A 7 24.77 -18.68 23.75
N ALA A 8 23.90 -18.56 24.74
CA ALA A 8 22.50 -18.84 24.57
C ALA A 8 21.91 -17.74 23.67
N ASP A 9 21.46 -18.14 22.49
CA ASP A 9 20.73 -17.31 21.54
C ASP A 9 19.54 -16.64 22.23
N ALA A 10 19.66 -15.34 22.51
CA ALA A 10 18.52 -14.49 22.79
C ALA A 10 17.72 -14.39 21.49
N GLN A 11 16.80 -15.33 21.28
CA GLN A 11 15.79 -15.25 20.23
C GLN A 11 14.97 -13.99 20.47
N SER A 12 15.36 -12.93 19.75
CA SER A 12 14.62 -11.69 19.59
C SER A 12 13.18 -12.04 19.21
N THR A 13 12.29 -12.03 20.19
CA THR A 13 10.85 -12.18 20.00
C THR A 13 10.35 -10.86 19.43
N VAL A 14 10.64 -10.63 18.14
CA VAL A 14 9.99 -9.56 17.39
C VAL A 14 8.52 -9.93 17.39
N SER A 15 7.71 -9.18 18.16
CA SER A 15 6.26 -9.30 18.12
C SER A 15 5.84 -9.15 16.66
N ARG A 16 5.45 -10.27 16.03
CA ARG A 16 4.98 -10.25 14.64
C ARG A 16 3.70 -9.42 14.63
N GLN A 17 3.73 -8.32 13.90
CA GLN A 17 2.53 -7.51 13.70
C GLN A 17 1.41 -8.39 13.16
N ALA A 18 0.23 -8.30 13.76
CA ALA A 18 -0.89 -9.15 13.40
C ALA A 18 -1.25 -8.95 11.92
N ARG A 19 -1.34 -10.06 11.18
CA ARG A 19 -1.75 -10.08 9.77
C ARG A 19 -3.21 -10.49 9.69
N THR A 20 -3.99 -9.84 8.84
CA THR A 20 -5.39 -10.18 8.61
C THR A 20 -5.55 -10.92 7.29
N ARG A 21 -6.72 -11.49 7.03
CA ARG A 21 -7.08 -11.86 5.66
C ARG A 21 -6.97 -10.62 4.76
N ILE A 22 -6.61 -10.86 3.50
CA ILE A 22 -6.40 -9.81 2.51
C ILE A 22 -7.63 -8.91 2.39
N LEU A 23 -7.42 -7.59 2.31
CA LEU A 23 -8.52 -6.62 2.21
C LEU A 23 -9.20 -6.64 0.84
N ASN A 24 -8.48 -7.02 -0.21
CA ASN A 24 -9.01 -7.14 -1.57
C ASN A 24 -8.53 -8.45 -2.24
N PRO A 25 -9.40 -9.45 -2.42
CA PRO A 25 -9.00 -10.73 -3.00
C PRO A 25 -8.56 -10.63 -4.47
N ASP A 26 -9.02 -9.61 -5.20
CA ASP A 26 -8.63 -9.40 -6.60
C ASP A 26 -7.15 -9.11 -6.75
N LEU A 27 -6.51 -8.56 -5.70
CA LEU A 27 -5.07 -8.36 -5.73
C LEU A 27 -4.32 -9.67 -5.84
N VAL A 28 -4.88 -10.83 -5.49
CA VAL A 28 -4.23 -12.15 -5.63
C VAL A 28 -4.84 -13.03 -6.72
N THR A 29 -6.08 -12.78 -7.14
CA THR A 29 -6.77 -13.57 -8.17
C THR A 29 -6.81 -12.89 -9.55
N LYS A 30 -6.64 -11.55 -9.61
CA LYS A 30 -6.73 -10.74 -10.83
C LYS A 30 -5.50 -9.86 -11.01
N ARG A 31 -5.47 -9.13 -12.13
CA ARG A 31 -4.44 -8.14 -12.44
C ARG A 31 -4.64 -6.82 -11.70
N PHE A 32 -5.88 -6.43 -11.44
CA PHE A 32 -6.25 -5.18 -10.77
C PHE A 32 -7.28 -5.40 -9.67
N SER A 33 -7.23 -4.56 -8.65
CA SER A 33 -8.28 -4.47 -7.64
C SER A 33 -9.59 -3.93 -8.23
N THR A 34 -10.71 -4.47 -7.77
CA THR A 34 -12.03 -3.84 -7.90
C THR A 34 -12.51 -3.36 -6.53
N GLU A 35 -13.63 -2.61 -6.45
CA GLU A 35 -14.24 -2.13 -5.19
C GLU A 35 -13.39 -1.11 -4.38
N TRP A 36 -12.17 -0.81 -4.80
CA TRP A 36 -11.37 0.30 -4.25
C TRP A 36 -11.56 1.52 -5.14
N ALA A 37 -11.54 2.71 -4.53
CA ALA A 37 -11.64 3.97 -5.28
C ALA A 37 -10.50 4.16 -6.28
N PHE A 38 -9.32 3.64 -5.94
CA PHE A 38 -8.17 3.59 -6.83
C PHE A 38 -7.91 2.16 -7.32
N VAL A 39 -7.52 2.04 -8.59
CA VAL A 39 -7.19 0.77 -9.21
C VAL A 39 -5.75 0.41 -8.85
N MET A 40 -5.61 -0.67 -8.08
CA MET A 40 -4.33 -1.20 -7.64
C MET A 40 -3.92 -2.40 -8.49
N PRO A 41 -2.84 -2.29 -9.28
CA PRO A 41 -2.23 -3.44 -9.93
C PRO A 41 -1.70 -4.45 -8.91
N SER A 42 -1.72 -5.73 -9.28
CA SER A 42 -1.14 -6.81 -8.46
C SER A 42 0.36 -6.65 -8.20
N ALA A 43 1.07 -5.82 -8.96
CA ALA A 43 2.45 -5.42 -8.70
C ALA A 43 2.64 -4.73 -7.33
N PHE A 44 1.60 -4.09 -6.79
CA PHE A 44 1.64 -3.42 -5.48
C PHE A 44 1.42 -4.36 -4.29
N ARG A 45 1.34 -5.69 -4.49
CA ARG A 45 1.21 -6.66 -3.38
C ARG A 45 2.26 -6.44 -2.30
N ALA A 46 3.52 -6.27 -2.69
CA ALA A 46 4.62 -6.06 -1.73
C ALA A 46 4.45 -4.74 -0.97
N ALA A 47 4.14 -3.65 -1.66
CA ALA A 47 3.90 -2.33 -1.05
C ALA A 47 2.69 -2.34 -0.10
N LEU A 48 1.68 -3.17 -0.37
CA LEU A 48 0.50 -3.37 0.46
C LEU A 48 0.71 -4.40 1.59
N ASP A 49 1.91 -4.95 1.72
CA ASP A 49 2.26 -6.04 2.65
C ASP A 49 1.32 -7.25 2.48
N ILE A 50 1.08 -7.67 1.24
CA ILE A 50 0.31 -8.86 0.89
C ILE A 50 1.27 -10.02 0.61
N GLN A 51 1.11 -11.12 1.34
CA GLN A 51 1.91 -12.33 1.14
C GLN A 51 1.13 -13.60 1.52
N LEU A 52 1.58 -14.75 1.04
CA LEU A 52 1.09 -16.03 1.50
C LEU A 52 1.71 -16.33 2.87
N SER A 53 0.89 -16.63 3.88
CA SER A 53 1.36 -16.95 5.22
C SER A 53 0.55 -18.06 5.86
N ALA A 54 1.16 -18.77 6.81
CA ALA A 54 0.44 -19.71 7.66
C ALA A 54 -0.57 -18.98 8.55
N VAL A 55 -1.82 -19.44 8.53
CA VAL A 55 -2.90 -18.99 9.39
C VAL A 55 -3.41 -20.21 10.16
N VAL A 56 -3.66 -20.05 11.46
CA VAL A 56 -4.22 -21.11 12.30
C VAL A 56 -5.72 -20.90 12.39
N GLU A 57 -6.49 -21.80 11.78
CA GLU A 57 -7.95 -21.84 11.86
C GLU A 57 -8.35 -23.22 12.42
N ASP A 58 -9.16 -23.24 13.48
CA ASP A 58 -9.59 -24.46 14.17
C ASP A 58 -8.43 -25.40 14.58
N GLY A 59 -7.33 -24.81 15.03
CA GLY A 59 -6.12 -25.55 15.45
C GLY A 59 -5.32 -26.16 14.29
N LYS A 60 -5.70 -25.91 13.04
CA LYS A 60 -4.98 -26.37 11.84
C LYS A 60 -4.27 -25.20 11.17
N SER A 61 -2.99 -25.39 10.86
CA SER A 61 -2.21 -24.43 10.09
C SER A 61 -2.50 -24.62 8.59
N THR A 62 -3.09 -23.61 7.96
CA THR A 62 -3.32 -23.56 6.50
C THR A 62 -2.58 -22.37 5.88
N GLN A 63 -2.31 -22.42 4.57
CA GLN A 63 -1.75 -21.29 3.84
C GLN A 63 -2.87 -20.40 3.31
N ALA A 64 -2.81 -19.11 3.60
CA ALA A 64 -3.76 -18.13 3.09
C ALA A 64 -3.05 -16.84 2.71
N TRP A 65 -3.60 -16.12 1.74
CA TRP A 65 -3.16 -14.77 1.43
C TRP A 65 -3.58 -13.83 2.56
N THR A 66 -2.60 -13.19 3.16
CA THR A 66 -2.80 -12.24 4.26
C THR A 66 -2.23 -10.89 3.92
N GLN A 67 -2.76 -9.88 4.58
CA GLN A 67 -2.28 -8.52 4.51
C GLN A 67 -1.86 -8.06 5.89
N GLY A 68 -0.63 -7.53 5.99
CA GLY A 68 -0.19 -6.83 7.18
C GLY A 68 -0.36 -5.32 7.04
N GLN A 69 0.31 -4.58 7.92
CA GLN A 69 0.25 -3.12 7.94
C GLN A 69 1.63 -2.49 7.72
N ASN A 70 2.62 -3.28 7.31
CA ASN A 70 3.96 -2.79 7.03
C ASN A 70 4.05 -2.27 5.59
N TYR A 71 3.28 -1.22 5.30
CA TYR A 71 3.21 -0.63 3.97
C TYR A 71 4.56 -0.06 3.52
N ASP A 72 4.84 -0.22 2.22
CA ASP A 72 6.12 0.10 1.59
C ASP A 72 5.95 0.75 0.22
N PHE A 73 5.18 1.82 0.16
CA PHE A 73 5.18 2.68 -1.02
C PHE A 73 6.51 3.42 -1.15
N SER A 74 6.87 3.76 -2.39
CA SER A 74 8.13 4.40 -2.75
C SER A 74 7.92 5.62 -3.63
N ALA A 75 8.88 6.55 -3.61
CA ALA A 75 8.87 7.70 -4.50
C ALA A 75 8.78 7.27 -5.97
N GLY A 76 7.88 7.90 -6.73
CA GLY A 76 7.59 7.55 -8.12
C GLY A 76 6.41 6.60 -8.30
N ASP A 77 5.96 5.92 -7.24
CA ASP A 77 4.74 5.10 -7.31
C ASP A 77 3.56 5.97 -7.76
N THR A 78 2.93 5.55 -8.86
CA THR A 78 1.85 6.30 -9.51
C THR A 78 0.62 5.41 -9.63
N ILE A 79 -0.49 5.89 -9.09
CA ILE A 79 -1.72 5.12 -8.90
C ILE A 79 -2.89 5.88 -9.53
N TYR A 80 -3.66 5.18 -10.37
CA TYR A 80 -4.78 5.75 -11.12
C TYR A 80 -6.11 5.21 -10.62
N ASP A 81 -7.19 5.97 -10.81
CA ASP A 81 -8.55 5.55 -10.50
C ASP A 81 -9.22 4.71 -11.60
N THR A 82 -8.48 4.38 -12.67
CA THR A 82 -8.95 3.55 -13.78
C THR A 82 -7.89 2.55 -14.25
N ALA A 83 -8.33 1.35 -14.61
CA ALA A 83 -7.45 0.30 -15.14
C ALA A 83 -6.88 0.67 -16.51
N LEU A 84 -7.58 1.50 -17.29
CA LEU A 84 -7.16 1.90 -18.64
C LEU A 84 -5.76 2.52 -18.67
N ALA A 85 -5.37 3.21 -17.59
CA ALA A 85 -4.04 3.81 -17.44
C ALA A 85 -2.89 2.78 -17.38
N TYR A 86 -3.20 1.49 -17.17
CA TYR A 86 -2.23 0.40 -17.08
C TYR A 86 -2.26 -0.58 -18.27
N GLU A 87 -3.25 -0.46 -19.16
CA GLU A 87 -3.53 -1.47 -20.20
C GLU A 87 -3.56 -0.92 -21.62
N GLY A 88 -3.83 0.37 -21.79
CA GLY A 88 -4.13 0.95 -23.10
C GLY A 88 -3.15 2.01 -23.59
N CYS A 89 -3.53 2.66 -24.69
CA CYS A 89 -2.84 3.85 -25.17
C CYS A 89 -3.12 5.03 -24.23
N TRP A 90 -2.11 5.83 -23.92
CA TRP A 90 -2.25 6.97 -23.01
C TRP A 90 -3.33 7.96 -23.45
N SER A 91 -3.46 8.20 -24.76
CA SER A 91 -4.49 9.09 -25.31
C SER A 91 -5.92 8.58 -25.09
N GLU A 92 -6.10 7.28 -24.95
CA GLU A 92 -7.39 6.65 -24.66
C GLU A 92 -7.65 6.59 -23.16
N ALA A 93 -6.60 6.39 -22.34
CA ALA A 93 -6.75 6.32 -20.89
C ALA A 93 -7.03 7.69 -20.26
N LEU A 94 -6.34 8.74 -20.73
CA LEU A 94 -6.35 10.06 -20.10
C LEU A 94 -7.75 10.66 -19.91
N PRO A 95 -8.70 10.57 -20.87
CA PRO A 95 -10.07 11.05 -20.68
C PRO A 95 -10.86 10.33 -19.58
N HIS A 96 -10.43 9.14 -19.17
CA HIS A 96 -11.10 8.32 -18.16
C HIS A 96 -10.46 8.41 -16.77
N ILE A 97 -9.30 9.05 -16.65
CA ILE A 97 -8.67 9.31 -15.36
C ILE A 97 -9.44 10.48 -14.72
N ARG A 98 -9.91 10.33 -13.49
CA ARG A 98 -10.43 11.49 -12.72
C ARG A 98 -9.35 12.01 -11.79
N THR A 99 -8.69 11.09 -11.10
CA THR A 99 -7.64 11.39 -10.14
C THR A 99 -6.47 10.41 -10.30
N CYS A 100 -5.27 10.96 -10.28
CA CYS A 100 -4.01 10.23 -10.20
C CYS A 100 -3.29 10.62 -8.92
N LEU A 101 -2.73 9.65 -8.20
CA LEU A 101 -1.89 9.87 -7.03
C LEU A 101 -0.46 9.51 -7.37
N GLN A 102 0.48 10.40 -7.12
CA GLN A 102 1.90 10.12 -7.27
C GLN A 102 2.63 10.33 -5.96
N VAL A 103 3.30 9.30 -5.48
CA VAL A 103 4.14 9.36 -4.29
C VAL A 103 5.41 10.15 -4.60
N LEU A 104 5.63 11.21 -3.83
CA LEU A 104 6.81 12.08 -3.93
C LEU A 104 7.93 11.59 -3.00
N SER A 105 7.55 11.13 -1.80
CA SER A 105 8.47 10.51 -0.85
C SER A 105 7.71 9.58 0.09
N ALA A 106 8.39 8.55 0.58
CA ALA A 106 7.81 7.62 1.53
C ALA A 106 8.89 7.04 2.45
N ARG A 107 8.48 6.67 3.65
CA ARG A 107 9.31 5.99 4.65
C ARG A 107 8.49 4.87 5.28
N LYS A 108 9.08 3.68 5.41
CA LYS A 108 8.48 2.57 6.16
C LYS A 108 8.25 2.94 7.62
N ALA A 109 7.32 2.25 8.26
CA ALA A 109 7.24 2.27 9.71
C ALA A 109 8.53 1.71 10.31
N ALA A 110 8.94 2.26 11.44
CA ALA A 110 10.04 1.74 12.25
C ALA A 110 9.47 1.33 13.63
N PRO A 111 9.00 0.07 13.78
CA PRO A 111 8.35 -0.39 15.01
C PRO A 111 9.23 -0.24 16.25
N ALA A 112 10.54 -0.53 16.12
CA ALA A 112 11.49 -0.38 17.22
C ALA A 112 11.64 1.07 17.71
N ALA A 113 11.36 2.05 16.84
CA ALA A 113 11.38 3.47 17.15
C ALA A 113 9.97 4.06 17.33
N PHE A 114 8.92 3.22 17.39
CA PHE A 114 7.51 3.62 17.46
C PHE A 114 7.10 4.68 16.43
N THR A 115 7.79 4.69 15.28
CA THR A 115 7.61 5.71 14.26
C THR A 115 6.71 5.16 13.16
N PRO A 116 5.56 5.79 12.86
CA PRO A 116 4.70 5.34 11.77
C PRO A 116 5.39 5.55 10.42
N GLY A 117 4.98 4.75 9.44
CA GLY A 117 5.39 4.97 8.06
C GLY A 117 4.77 6.26 7.55
N GLU A 118 5.57 7.08 6.88
CA GLU A 118 5.16 8.37 6.32
C GLU A 118 5.08 8.30 4.80
N VAL A 119 4.22 9.13 4.22
CA VAL A 119 4.15 9.37 2.78
C VAL A 119 3.84 10.83 2.51
N THR A 120 4.49 11.37 1.48
CA THR A 120 4.11 12.61 0.82
C THR A 120 3.73 12.26 -0.62
N PHE A 121 2.57 12.71 -1.06
CA PHE A 121 2.08 12.44 -2.41
C PHE A 121 1.42 13.68 -2.98
N GLN A 122 1.25 13.69 -4.30
CA GLN A 122 0.46 14.70 -4.98
C GLN A 122 -0.76 14.05 -5.63
N ALA A 123 -1.88 14.77 -5.61
CA ALA A 123 -3.03 14.45 -6.43
C ALA A 123 -2.91 15.23 -7.75
N LEU A 124 -3.19 14.55 -8.86
CA LEU A 124 -3.23 15.13 -10.18
C LEU A 124 -4.58 14.84 -10.83
N HIS A 125 -5.08 15.81 -11.60
CA HIS A 125 -6.28 15.65 -12.44
C HIS A 125 -5.92 15.95 -13.90
N PRO A 126 -6.61 15.33 -14.87
CA PRO A 126 -6.44 15.71 -16.26
C PRO A 126 -6.94 17.14 -16.51
N SER A 127 -6.11 17.94 -17.17
CA SER A 127 -6.44 19.28 -17.65
C SER A 127 -5.67 19.54 -18.95
N ASN A 128 -6.37 19.98 -20.00
CA ASN A 128 -5.79 20.28 -21.31
C ASN A 128 -4.90 19.15 -21.88
N GLY A 129 -5.32 17.90 -21.75
CA GLY A 129 -4.58 16.74 -22.28
C GLY A 129 -3.30 16.40 -21.50
N LYS A 130 -3.14 16.91 -20.27
CA LYS A 130 -2.02 16.58 -19.37
C LYS A 130 -2.51 16.39 -17.95
N LEU A 131 -1.75 15.67 -17.13
CA LEU A 131 -2.00 15.63 -15.68
C LEU A 131 -1.43 16.88 -15.04
N THR A 132 -2.26 17.58 -14.27
CA THR A 132 -1.88 18.80 -13.53
C THR A 132 -2.09 18.56 -12.04
N THR A 133 -1.10 18.95 -11.23
CA THR A 133 -1.18 18.82 -9.77
C THR A 133 -2.32 19.67 -9.22
N SER A 134 -3.27 19.05 -8.51
CA SER A 134 -4.31 19.75 -7.74
C SER A 134 -3.87 20.06 -6.31
N GLY A 135 -2.99 19.24 -5.73
CA GLY A 135 -2.52 19.42 -4.36
C GLY A 135 -1.39 18.48 -3.97
N THR A 136 -0.73 18.81 -2.87
CA THR A 136 0.29 17.95 -2.24
C THR A 136 -0.11 17.70 -0.81
N TYR A 137 -0.06 16.43 -0.42
CA TYR A 137 -0.57 15.93 0.85
C TYR A 137 0.51 15.13 1.56
N LYS A 138 0.47 15.15 2.89
CA LYS A 138 1.37 14.39 3.75
C LYS A 138 0.58 13.70 4.84
N GLY A 139 0.90 12.44 5.09
CA GLY A 139 0.34 11.67 6.20
C GLY A 139 1.10 10.37 6.40
N THR A 140 0.42 9.39 6.98
CA THR A 140 0.96 8.04 7.18
C THR A 140 0.67 7.15 5.98
N GLN A 141 1.48 6.11 5.78
CA GLN A 141 1.19 5.13 4.73
C GLN A 141 -0.14 4.40 4.97
N ALA A 142 -0.57 4.24 6.24
CA ALA A 142 -1.86 3.66 6.57
C ALA A 142 -3.04 4.55 6.13
N GLU A 143 -2.95 5.86 6.35
CA GLU A 143 -3.93 6.83 5.85
C GLU A 143 -3.96 6.83 4.31
N PHE A 144 -2.81 6.69 3.65
CA PHE A 144 -2.76 6.57 2.20
C PHE A 144 -3.45 5.32 1.68
N VAL A 145 -3.28 4.17 2.31
CA VAL A 145 -4.04 2.95 1.97
C VAL A 145 -5.54 3.13 2.21
N ALA A 146 -5.94 3.86 3.27
CA ALA A 146 -7.34 4.20 3.49
C ALA A 146 -7.92 5.10 2.39
N LEU A 147 -7.14 6.06 1.89
CA LEU A 147 -7.48 6.88 0.71
C LEU A 147 -7.63 6.01 -0.54
N LEU A 148 -6.68 5.12 -0.82
CA LEU A 148 -6.76 4.23 -2.00
C LEU A 148 -8.05 3.39 -2.01
N ARG A 149 -8.53 3.01 -0.83
CA ARG A 149 -9.76 2.26 -0.63
C ARG A 149 -11.01 3.12 -0.79
N SER A 150 -11.07 4.23 -0.07
CA SER A 150 -12.30 5.02 0.11
C SER A 150 -12.47 6.14 -0.92
N GLY A 151 -11.37 6.61 -1.51
CA GLY A 151 -11.33 7.81 -2.35
C GLY A 151 -11.25 9.11 -1.55
N THR A 152 -11.37 9.07 -0.22
CA THR A 152 -11.41 10.26 0.62
C THR A 152 -10.12 10.42 1.40
N TRP A 153 -9.52 11.61 1.32
CA TRP A 153 -8.41 12.00 2.17
C TRP A 153 -8.93 12.87 3.31
N GLN A 154 -8.75 12.41 4.55
CA GLN A 154 -9.09 13.22 5.72
C GLN A 154 -7.93 14.18 6.01
N ASP A 155 -7.92 15.32 5.32
CA ASP A 155 -7.01 16.39 5.69
C ASP A 155 -7.47 16.98 7.03
N LYS A 156 -6.56 17.13 7.99
CA LYS A 156 -6.83 17.86 9.24
C LYS A 156 -7.05 19.35 8.98
N ASN A 157 -6.72 19.84 7.78
CA ASN A 157 -6.92 21.21 7.32
C ASN A 157 -7.64 21.24 5.95
N HIS A 158 -8.93 20.89 5.91
CA HIS A 158 -9.90 21.19 4.84
C HIS A 158 -9.47 21.00 3.36
N SER A 159 -9.85 19.86 2.77
CA SER A 159 -10.67 19.71 1.54
C SER A 159 -10.68 18.25 1.10
N ASP A 160 -11.88 17.71 0.80
CA ASP A 160 -12.04 16.37 0.23
C ASP A 160 -11.40 16.31 -1.16
N LEU A 161 -10.70 15.21 -1.44
CA LEU A 161 -10.08 14.89 -2.74
C LEU A 161 -11.09 14.26 -3.71
#